data_AF-A0A9X9T7V1-F1
#
_entry.id   AF-A0A9X9T7V1-F1
#
_cell.length_a   1.000
_cell.length_b   1.000
_cell.length_c   1.000
_cell.angle_alpha   90.00
_cell.angle_beta   90.00
_cell.angle_gamma   90.00
#
_symmetry.space_group_name_H-M   'P 1'
#
loop_
_entity.id
_entity.type
_entity.pdbx_description
1 polymer ?
#
loop_
_entity_poly.entity_id
_entity_poly.type
_entity_poly.pdbx_seq_one_letter_code
_entity_poly.pdbx_strand_id
1 'polypeptide(L)'
;MQLPRGTLHSIKKDIVPSQLFKEFSEKKFTGHCNLYINSDIASTVFREGRCILAKTGKFCGFDAYKRIEMDPSTVSAELYTFTETQLSLSNEFNPGCTVVFPKKEPLQKIKTENSPINESKIMAEVKRQQISEESIRPDSTDSINTIFEFRPAVNPKIRKPKREFQLPRGKFITSQTSITLLDAVRTAEENNFSGYMIIEMGIRKASIIYRNGLCIMIDYPPKYGEEAIQEIQKNFEKNVNAETYDLSQHQMDLALEFNEGYWANNWTKGTGVSITSISREIIEVKDIFSEEKSAEESKIPESKQTIPEEKPPELPPVLSEEPTPESQISEKDEDDEELDDFAQEVNRLENMDMELMESRVRENFRDVIRELDLDYLISDAKNEKKRAGNINE
;
A
#
# COMPACT_ATOMS: atom_id res chain seq x y z
N MET A 1 15.10 6.24 -2.22
CA MET A 1 15.24 7.69 -2.43
C MET A 1 16.52 7.88 -3.22
N GLN A 2 16.61 8.93 -4.01
CA GLN A 2 17.86 9.29 -4.69
C GLN A 2 18.62 10.25 -3.78
N LEU A 3 19.60 9.72 -3.04
CA LEU A 3 20.38 10.48 -2.07
C LEU A 3 21.85 10.58 -2.52
N PRO A 4 22.52 11.71 -2.30
CA PRO A 4 23.96 11.79 -2.48
C PRO A 4 24.67 10.91 -1.44
N ARG A 5 25.87 10.43 -1.79
CA ARG A 5 26.62 9.45 -0.98
C ARG A 5 26.97 9.94 0.43
N GLY A 6 27.13 11.26 0.62
CA GLY A 6 27.50 11.85 1.91
C GLY A 6 28.87 11.42 2.44
N THR A 7 29.19 11.85 3.65
CA THR A 7 30.41 11.42 4.37
C THR A 7 30.03 10.52 5.53
N LEU A 8 30.55 9.28 5.54
CA LEU A 8 30.27 8.32 6.61
C LEU A 8 30.68 8.90 7.96
N HIS A 9 29.74 8.95 8.90
CA HIS A 9 29.93 9.50 10.24
C HIS A 9 30.12 8.38 11.26
N SER A 10 29.22 7.40 11.28
CA SER A 10 29.31 6.23 12.16
C SER A 10 28.37 5.12 11.71
N ILE A 11 28.63 3.91 12.19
CA ILE A 11 27.76 2.74 12.03
C ILE A 11 27.40 2.28 13.43
N LYS A 12 26.10 2.17 13.71
CA LYS A 12 25.57 1.70 14.98
C LYS A 12 24.80 0.40 14.74
N LYS A 13 25.01 -0.58 15.61
CA LYS A 13 24.33 -1.88 15.55
C LYS A 13 23.45 -2.06 16.78
N ASP A 14 22.44 -2.90 16.65
CA ASP A 14 21.54 -3.31 17.74
C ASP A 14 20.86 -2.14 18.47
N ILE A 15 20.47 -1.10 17.73
CA ILE A 15 19.83 0.10 18.29
C ILE A 15 18.35 0.14 17.93
N VAL A 16 17.52 0.59 18.87
CA VAL A 16 16.09 0.84 18.60
C VAL A 16 15.97 2.18 17.86
N PRO A 17 15.23 2.26 16.73
CA PRO A 17 15.10 3.49 15.95
C PRO A 17 14.61 4.70 16.76
N SER A 18 13.66 4.51 17.68
CA SER A 18 13.13 5.58 18.54
C SER A 18 14.21 6.23 19.42
N GLN A 19 15.13 5.43 19.96
CA GLN A 19 16.28 5.91 20.74
C GLN A 19 17.24 6.70 19.86
N LEU A 20 17.51 6.21 18.65
CA LEU A 20 18.40 6.85 17.69
C LEU A 20 17.87 8.21 17.23
N PHE A 21 16.58 8.32 16.94
CA PHE A 21 15.97 9.58 16.52
C PHE A 21 15.96 10.62 17.64
N LYS A 22 15.78 10.19 18.89
CA LYS A 22 15.94 11.06 20.06
C LYS A 22 17.37 11.61 20.16
N GLU A 23 18.37 10.76 19.96
CA GLU A 23 19.78 11.18 19.95
C GLU A 23 20.07 12.19 18.83
N PHE A 24 19.47 12.02 17.65
CA PHE A 24 19.62 12.97 16.54
C PHE A 24 19.02 14.33 16.86
N SER A 25 17.87 14.35 17.51
CA SER A 25 17.22 15.59 17.97
C SER A 25 18.10 16.31 18.99
N GLU A 26 18.68 15.58 19.96
CA GLU A 26 19.56 16.16 20.99
C GLU A 26 20.89 16.67 20.40
N LYS A 27 21.50 15.93 19.48
CA LYS A 27 22.78 16.29 18.85
C LYS A 27 22.66 17.23 17.65
N LYS A 28 21.42 17.62 17.28
CA LYS A 28 21.12 18.40 16.06
C LYS A 28 21.76 17.80 14.81
N PHE A 29 21.69 16.48 14.67
CA PHE A 29 22.33 15.76 13.57
C PHE A 29 21.80 16.23 12.21
N THR A 30 22.72 16.43 11.25
CA THR A 30 22.40 16.85 9.89
C THR A 30 23.07 15.88 8.91
N GLY A 31 22.27 15.20 8.10
CA GLY A 31 22.76 14.07 7.31
C GLY A 31 21.66 13.11 6.94
N HIS A 32 22.03 11.95 6.42
CA HIS A 32 21.10 10.84 6.19
C HIS A 32 21.53 9.61 6.96
N CYS A 33 20.56 8.74 7.23
CA CYS A 33 20.75 7.48 7.92
C CYS A 33 20.05 6.37 7.13
N ASN A 34 20.76 5.29 6.86
CA ASN A 34 20.18 4.05 6.34
C ASN A 34 20.02 3.07 7.50
N LEU A 35 18.82 2.56 7.66
CA LEU A 35 18.41 1.64 8.71
C LEU A 35 18.06 0.32 8.05
N TYR A 36 18.68 -0.76 8.49
CA TYR A 36 18.43 -2.10 7.99
C TYR A 36 17.42 -2.78 8.92
N ILE A 37 16.16 -2.83 8.50
CA ILE A 37 15.04 -3.36 9.28
C ILE A 37 14.63 -4.71 8.67
N ASN A 38 14.95 -5.80 9.36
CA ASN A 38 14.73 -7.18 8.89
C ASN A 38 15.38 -7.42 7.51
N SER A 39 14.63 -7.22 6.42
CA SER A 39 15.08 -7.40 5.03
C SER A 39 14.93 -6.14 4.17
N ASP A 40 14.40 -5.05 4.74
CA ASP A 40 14.19 -3.78 4.05
C ASP A 40 15.19 -2.71 4.51
N ILE A 41 15.53 -1.81 3.59
CA ILE A 41 16.36 -0.65 3.87
C ILE A 41 15.44 0.57 4.00
N ALA A 42 15.44 1.17 5.19
CA ALA A 42 14.78 2.43 5.49
C ALA A 42 15.80 3.57 5.43
N SER A 43 15.58 4.54 4.55
CA SER A 43 16.43 5.73 4.44
C SER A 43 15.72 6.92 5.06
N THR A 44 16.45 7.71 5.86
CA THR A 44 15.93 8.91 6.51
C THR A 44 16.94 10.05 6.39
N VAL A 45 16.47 11.28 6.27
CA VAL A 45 17.33 12.48 6.15
C VAL A 45 16.93 13.46 7.24
N PHE A 46 17.92 13.98 7.96
CA PHE A 46 17.77 14.89 9.08
C PHE A 46 18.43 16.24 8.79
N ARG A 47 17.79 17.31 9.23
CA ARG A 47 18.32 18.67 9.28
C ARG A 47 18.23 19.18 10.72
N GLU A 48 19.36 19.48 11.33
CA GLU A 48 19.45 19.99 12.71
C GLU A 48 18.65 19.14 13.72
N GLY A 49 18.65 17.82 13.54
CA GLY A 49 17.94 16.87 14.40
C GLY A 49 16.46 16.67 14.08
N ARG A 50 15.92 17.35 13.05
CA ARG A 50 14.56 17.12 12.54
C ARG A 50 14.59 16.25 11.29
N CYS A 51 13.78 15.20 11.26
CA CYS A 51 13.62 14.40 10.05
C CYS A 51 12.88 15.21 8.97
N ILE A 52 13.49 15.35 7.81
CA ILE A 52 12.92 16.09 6.66
C ILE A 52 12.47 15.16 5.54
N LEU A 53 13.11 14.00 5.37
CA LEU A 53 12.76 13.00 4.36
C LEU A 53 12.82 11.61 4.97
N ALA A 54 11.89 10.73 4.60
CA ALA A 54 11.91 9.33 5.01
C ALA A 54 11.34 8.44 3.91
N LYS A 55 11.90 7.23 3.77
CA LYS A 55 11.39 6.17 2.90
C LYS A 55 11.69 4.80 3.49
N THR A 56 10.70 3.92 3.48
CA THR A 56 10.83 2.51 3.90
C THR A 56 10.01 1.65 2.96
N GLY A 57 10.67 0.82 2.15
CA GLY A 57 10.00 0.01 1.14
C GLY A 57 9.11 0.85 0.22
N LYS A 58 7.80 0.58 0.26
CA LYS A 58 6.77 1.30 -0.52
C LYS A 58 6.30 2.61 0.13
N PHE A 59 6.60 2.84 1.42
CA PHE A 59 6.15 4.02 2.16
C PHE A 59 7.15 5.17 2.03
N CYS A 60 6.64 6.40 1.92
CA CYS A 60 7.43 7.62 1.81
C CYS A 60 6.88 8.70 2.75
N GLY A 61 7.72 9.66 3.15
CA GLY A 61 7.32 10.80 3.98
C GLY A 61 6.99 10.42 5.42
N PHE A 62 5.96 11.07 5.98
CA PHE A 62 5.61 10.92 7.39
C PHE A 62 5.20 9.49 7.77
N ASP A 63 4.54 8.76 6.87
CA ASP A 63 4.14 7.38 7.11
C ASP A 63 5.36 6.46 7.25
N ALA A 64 6.38 6.66 6.41
CA ALA A 64 7.65 5.95 6.53
C ALA A 64 8.35 6.29 7.85
N TYR A 65 8.42 7.58 8.21
CA TYR A 65 9.03 8.02 9.47
C TYR A 65 8.38 7.35 10.69
N LYS A 66 7.04 7.34 10.76
CA LYS A 66 6.30 6.71 11.86
C LYS A 66 6.53 5.22 11.94
N ARG A 67 6.57 4.54 10.81
CA ARG A 67 6.78 3.09 10.78
C ARG A 67 8.13 2.74 11.37
N ILE A 68 9.19 3.41 10.90
CA ILE A 68 10.55 3.27 11.44
C ILE A 68 10.59 3.58 12.94
N GLU A 69 9.96 4.68 13.37
CA GLU A 69 10.00 5.11 14.78
C GLU A 69 9.26 4.15 15.72
N MET A 70 8.16 3.54 15.27
CA MET A 70 7.35 2.61 16.05
C MET A 70 7.86 1.17 16.01
N ASP A 71 8.78 0.84 15.09
CA ASP A 71 9.34 -0.50 15.00
C ASP A 71 10.13 -0.83 16.29
N PRO A 72 9.74 -1.87 17.06
CA PRO A 72 10.41 -2.22 18.31
C PRO A 72 11.71 -3.01 18.09
N SER A 73 12.00 -3.39 16.85
CA SER A 73 13.16 -4.19 16.49
C SER A 73 14.46 -3.40 16.66
N THR A 74 15.51 -4.10 17.08
CA THR A 74 16.87 -3.58 17.04
C THR A 74 17.38 -3.61 15.60
N VAL A 75 17.86 -2.48 15.09
CA VAL A 75 18.29 -2.32 13.70
C VAL A 75 19.75 -1.91 13.63
N SER A 76 20.38 -2.17 12.49
CA SER A 76 21.68 -1.57 12.16
C SER A 76 21.46 -0.25 11.43
N ALA A 77 22.16 0.79 11.85
CA ALA A 77 22.05 2.15 11.34
C ALA A 77 23.40 2.63 10.80
N GLU A 78 23.46 3.03 9.55
CA GLU A 78 24.60 3.71 8.95
C GLU A 78 24.29 5.20 8.82
N LEU A 79 25.11 6.03 9.44
CA LEU A 79 24.91 7.47 9.50
C LEU A 79 25.93 8.16 8.61
N TYR A 80 25.44 9.08 7.79
CA TYR A 80 26.24 9.88 6.89
C TYR A 80 25.91 11.36 7.11
N THR A 81 26.94 12.20 7.21
CA THR A 81 26.77 13.66 7.30
C THR A 81 26.61 14.26 5.91
N PHE A 82 25.75 15.27 5.81
CA PHE A 82 25.53 16.03 4.59
C PHE A 82 25.96 17.48 4.75
N THR A 83 26.52 18.03 3.68
CA THR A 83 26.66 19.47 3.48
C THR A 83 25.31 20.09 3.11
N GLU A 84 25.18 21.41 3.25
CA GLU A 84 23.93 22.10 2.94
C GLU A 84 23.51 21.98 1.47
N THR A 85 24.47 21.91 0.55
CA THR A 85 24.21 21.66 -0.88
C THR A 85 23.64 20.26 -1.11
N GLN A 86 24.21 19.23 -0.48
CA GLN A 86 23.72 17.85 -0.56
C GLN A 86 22.32 17.69 0.05
N LEU A 87 22.04 18.44 1.12
CA LEU A 87 20.72 18.45 1.75
C LEU A 87 19.66 19.07 0.84
N SER A 88 19.99 20.20 0.20
CA SER A 88 19.11 20.86 -0.77
C SER A 88 18.81 19.96 -1.97
N LEU A 89 19.84 19.33 -2.55
CA LEU A 89 19.66 18.35 -3.63
C LEU A 89 18.78 17.18 -3.18
N SER A 90 19.03 16.62 -2.00
CA SER A 90 18.20 15.52 -1.46
C SER A 90 16.73 15.90 -1.38
N ASN A 91 16.42 17.15 -1.02
CA ASN A 91 15.05 17.64 -0.95
C ASN A 91 14.41 17.85 -2.32
N GLU A 92 15.17 18.40 -3.28
CA GLU A 92 14.71 18.67 -4.65
C GLU A 92 14.41 17.40 -5.45
N PHE A 93 15.25 16.37 -5.31
CA PHE A 93 15.08 15.09 -6.01
C PHE A 93 14.08 14.14 -5.34
N ASN A 94 13.64 14.41 -4.11
CA ASN A 94 12.73 13.52 -3.37
C ASN A 94 11.50 14.24 -2.78
N PRO A 95 10.75 15.05 -3.55
CA PRO A 95 9.63 15.83 -3.01
C PRO A 95 8.54 14.95 -2.39
N GLY A 96 8.27 13.77 -2.97
CA GLY A 96 7.29 12.81 -2.47
C GLY A 96 7.69 12.08 -1.18
N CYS A 97 8.92 12.25 -0.69
CA CYS A 97 9.39 11.65 0.57
C CYS A 97 9.47 12.65 1.72
N THR A 98 8.92 13.86 1.55
CA THR A 98 8.99 14.93 2.54
C THR A 98 8.16 14.62 3.78
N VAL A 99 8.79 14.72 4.95
CA VAL A 99 8.15 14.51 6.25
C VAL A 99 7.56 15.84 6.71
N VAL A 100 6.24 15.98 6.53
CA VAL A 100 5.49 17.11 7.09
C VAL A 100 4.91 16.68 8.43
N PHE A 101 5.51 17.15 9.53
CA PHE A 101 4.92 16.94 10.84
C PHE A 101 3.63 17.75 10.94
N PRO A 102 2.47 17.13 11.28
CA PRO A 102 1.28 17.90 11.59
C PRO A 102 1.60 18.81 12.78
N LYS A 103 1.51 20.13 12.58
CA LYS A 103 1.67 21.09 13.67
C LYS A 103 0.66 20.72 14.75
N LYS A 104 1.13 20.34 15.93
CA LYS A 104 0.28 20.34 17.13
C LYS A 104 -0.17 21.77 17.32
N GLU A 105 -1.44 22.06 17.11
CA GLU A 105 -2.01 23.32 17.58
C GLU A 105 -1.75 23.42 19.08
N PRO A 106 -1.15 24.51 19.57
CA PRO A 106 -0.99 24.70 21.00
C PRO A 106 -2.39 24.79 21.61
N LEU A 107 -2.71 23.81 22.48
CA LEU A 107 -3.94 23.77 23.27
C LEU A 107 -4.22 25.17 23.83
N GLN A 108 -5.39 25.72 23.48
CA GLN A 108 -5.86 26.98 24.02
C GLN A 108 -5.85 26.90 25.54
N LYS A 109 -5.13 27.84 26.18
CA LYS A 109 -5.16 28.06 27.62
C LYS A 109 -6.62 28.28 28.03
N ILE A 110 -7.22 27.29 28.68
CA ILE A 110 -8.50 27.46 29.36
C ILE A 110 -8.28 28.55 30.41
N LYS A 111 -8.93 29.71 30.21
CA LYS A 111 -9.03 30.75 31.23
C LYS A 111 -9.74 30.13 32.43
N THR A 112 -9.03 30.10 33.55
CA THR A 112 -9.58 29.75 34.85
C THR A 112 -10.54 30.86 35.27
N GLU A 113 -11.84 30.62 35.14
CA GLU A 113 -12.85 31.34 35.91
C GLU A 113 -13.41 30.38 36.97
N ASN A 114 -13.21 30.79 38.23
CA ASN A 114 -13.67 30.11 39.42
C ASN A 114 -15.20 30.04 39.46
N SER A 115 -15.74 28.83 39.57
CA SER A 115 -17.02 28.60 40.26
C SER A 115 -16.97 27.23 40.97
N PRO A 116 -17.57 27.10 42.17
CA PRO A 116 -17.30 26.00 43.08
C PRO A 116 -17.94 24.69 42.62
N ILE A 117 -17.13 23.62 42.64
CA ILE A 117 -17.54 22.25 42.33
C ILE A 117 -18.39 21.70 43.48
N ASN A 118 -19.60 21.28 43.14
CA ASN A 118 -20.57 20.62 44.02
C ASN A 118 -20.08 19.20 44.35
N GLU A 119 -19.89 18.89 45.63
CA GLU A 119 -19.21 17.70 46.20
C GLU A 119 -19.91 16.34 45.96
N SER A 120 -20.95 16.25 45.14
CA SER A 120 -21.78 15.04 45.03
C SER A 120 -21.31 14.00 44.02
N LYS A 121 -20.15 14.16 43.34
CA LYS A 121 -19.65 13.18 42.36
C LYS A 121 -18.38 12.42 42.76
N ILE A 122 -17.71 12.83 43.83
CA ILE A 122 -16.44 12.20 44.28
C ILE A 122 -16.71 10.97 45.17
N MET A 123 -17.90 10.86 45.78
CA MET A 123 -18.28 9.71 46.62
C MET A 123 -18.77 8.46 45.87
N ALA A 124 -19.08 8.55 44.57
CA ALA A 124 -19.59 7.40 43.81
C ALA A 124 -18.48 6.51 43.22
N GLU A 125 -17.28 7.06 43.00
CA GLU A 125 -16.16 6.35 42.38
C GLU A 125 -15.35 5.53 43.39
N VAL A 126 -15.27 5.98 44.65
CA VAL A 126 -14.53 5.28 45.73
C VAL A 126 -15.25 4.00 46.19
N LYS A 127 -16.57 3.87 45.95
CA LYS A 127 -17.36 2.70 46.39
C LYS A 127 -17.33 1.51 45.42
N ARG A 128 -16.73 1.65 44.23
CA ARG A 128 -16.57 0.54 43.26
C ARG A 128 -15.19 -0.13 43.29
N GLN A 129 -14.21 0.44 43.99
CA GLN A 129 -12.85 -0.10 44.07
C GLN A 129 -12.57 -0.93 45.35
N GLN A 130 -13.56 -1.16 46.21
CA GLN A 130 -13.39 -1.93 47.46
C GLN A 130 -14.02 -3.34 47.45
N ILE A 131 -14.45 -3.86 46.29
CA ILE A 131 -14.98 -5.25 46.21
C ILE A 131 -14.33 -5.96 45.01
N SER A 132 -13.05 -6.31 45.15
CA SER A 132 -12.47 -7.54 44.59
C SER A 132 -10.95 -7.58 44.85
N GLU A 133 -10.54 -7.55 46.11
CA GLU A 133 -9.22 -8.05 46.53
C GLU A 133 -9.41 -8.80 47.85
N GLU A 134 -9.39 -10.13 47.77
CA GLU A 134 -8.89 -11.13 48.74
C GLU A 134 -9.42 -12.50 48.29
N SER A 135 -8.75 -13.64 48.38
CA SER A 135 -7.36 -14.06 48.52
C SER A 135 -7.46 -15.59 48.67
N ILE A 136 -6.85 -16.41 47.80
CA ILE A 136 -6.51 -17.80 48.15
C ILE A 136 -5.10 -18.12 47.64
N ARG A 137 -4.35 -18.72 48.55
CA ARG A 137 -2.90 -18.96 48.68
C ARG A 137 -2.30 -20.01 47.71
N PRO A 138 -0.96 -20.12 47.66
CA PRO A 138 -0.20 -20.91 46.70
C PRO A 138 0.13 -22.33 47.19
N ASP A 139 0.38 -23.26 46.26
CA ASP A 139 1.54 -24.17 46.31
C ASP A 139 1.77 -24.96 44.99
N SER A 140 3.05 -25.12 44.65
CA SER A 140 3.82 -26.10 43.83
C SER A 140 3.08 -27.19 43.01
N THR A 141 3.50 -27.71 41.84
CA THR A 141 4.81 -27.82 41.13
C THR A 141 4.56 -28.43 39.73
N ASP A 142 5.53 -28.21 38.83
CA ASP A 142 5.95 -29.03 37.68
C ASP A 142 5.24 -29.02 36.29
N SER A 143 6.08 -28.59 35.35
CA SER A 143 6.32 -29.14 34.00
C SER A 143 5.44 -28.74 32.80
N ILE A 144 6.06 -27.92 31.94
CA ILE A 144 6.20 -28.06 30.49
C ILE A 144 4.95 -28.50 29.72
N ASN A 145 4.31 -27.55 29.03
CA ASN A 145 4.05 -27.64 27.60
C ASN A 145 3.62 -26.28 27.04
N THR A 146 4.50 -25.71 26.22
CA THR A 146 4.27 -24.49 25.45
C THR A 146 3.23 -24.80 24.37
N ILE A 147 1.99 -24.38 24.60
CA ILE A 147 0.97 -24.25 23.56
C ILE A 147 0.76 -22.75 23.37
N PHE A 148 1.15 -22.28 22.18
CA PHE A 148 0.91 -20.93 21.69
C PHE A 148 -0.61 -20.69 21.64
N GLU A 149 -1.15 -20.10 22.71
CA GLU A 149 -2.51 -19.61 22.73
C GLU A 149 -2.54 -18.26 22.02
N PHE A 150 -2.99 -18.26 20.76
CA PHE A 150 -3.36 -17.07 20.01
C PHE A 150 -4.30 -16.23 20.89
N ARG A 151 -3.82 -15.09 21.40
CA ARG A 151 -4.71 -14.07 21.94
C ARG A 151 -5.33 -13.33 20.75
N PRO A 152 -6.64 -13.46 20.48
CA PRO A 152 -7.28 -12.61 19.50
C PRO A 152 -7.29 -11.19 20.08
N ALA A 153 -6.54 -10.29 19.45
CA ALA A 153 -6.58 -8.87 19.76
C ALA A 153 -7.92 -8.28 19.31
N VAL A 154 -8.99 -8.51 20.07
CA VAL A 154 -10.28 -7.83 19.88
C VAL A 154 -10.43 -6.77 20.98
N ASN A 155 -10.10 -5.53 20.64
CA ASN A 155 -11.00 -4.39 20.84
C ASN A 155 -10.32 -3.06 20.46
N PRO A 156 -10.47 -2.56 19.23
CA PRO A 156 -10.83 -1.17 19.09
C PRO A 156 -12.35 -1.13 19.30
N LYS A 157 -12.80 -0.65 20.47
CA LYS A 157 -14.19 -0.22 20.59
C LYS A 157 -14.46 0.72 19.44
N ILE A 158 -15.24 0.27 18.47
CA ILE A 158 -15.81 1.09 17.42
C ILE A 158 -16.49 2.23 18.17
N ARG A 159 -15.84 3.39 18.18
CA ARG A 159 -16.36 4.53 18.92
C ARG A 159 -17.56 4.96 18.12
N LYS A 160 -18.76 4.68 18.63
CA LYS A 160 -19.98 5.29 18.10
C LYS A 160 -19.68 6.78 17.88
N PRO A 161 -19.85 7.28 16.65
CA PRO A 161 -19.61 8.68 16.38
C PRO A 161 -20.46 9.49 17.34
N LYS A 162 -19.83 10.47 18.00
CA LYS A 162 -20.49 11.26 19.06
C LYS A 162 -21.52 12.24 18.48
N ARG A 163 -21.51 12.42 17.16
CA ARG A 163 -22.29 13.38 16.40
C ARG A 163 -22.80 12.70 15.13
N GLU A 164 -23.94 13.19 14.62
CA GLU A 164 -24.50 12.75 13.35
C GLU A 164 -23.56 13.10 12.20
N PHE A 165 -23.61 12.30 11.13
CA PHE A 165 -22.81 12.51 9.92
C PHE A 165 -23.24 13.82 9.23
N GLN A 166 -22.32 14.77 9.12
CA GLN A 166 -22.56 16.11 8.60
C GLN A 166 -21.72 16.36 7.35
N LEU A 167 -22.38 16.58 6.23
CA LEU A 167 -21.72 16.89 4.96
C LEU A 167 -21.89 18.38 4.61
N PRO A 168 -20.82 19.07 4.19
CA PRO A 168 -20.94 20.40 3.63
C PRO A 168 -21.71 20.34 2.30
N ARG A 169 -22.32 21.46 1.90
CA ARG A 169 -23.00 21.55 0.59
C ARG A 169 -21.97 21.45 -0.53
N GLY A 170 -21.91 20.29 -1.18
CA GLY A 170 -21.07 20.09 -2.37
C GLY A 170 -21.72 20.61 -3.65
N LYS A 171 -20.92 20.67 -4.72
CA LYS A 171 -21.41 20.96 -6.07
C LYS A 171 -21.87 19.65 -6.70
N PHE A 172 -23.16 19.55 -7.00
CA PHE A 172 -23.70 18.36 -7.68
C PHE A 172 -22.98 18.13 -9.02
N ILE A 173 -22.54 16.89 -9.26
CA ILE A 173 -21.88 16.47 -10.50
C ILE A 173 -22.84 15.60 -11.32
N THR A 174 -23.17 14.42 -10.79
CA THR A 174 -23.99 13.44 -11.49
C THR A 174 -24.92 12.71 -10.54
N SER A 175 -26.04 12.24 -11.09
CA SER A 175 -26.91 11.25 -10.46
C SER A 175 -27.04 10.07 -11.41
N GLN A 176 -26.76 8.88 -10.92
CA GLN A 176 -26.81 7.63 -11.65
C GLN A 176 -27.89 6.77 -10.99
N THR A 177 -28.90 6.38 -11.77
CA THR A 177 -30.03 5.59 -11.28
C THR A 177 -29.94 4.16 -11.78
N SER A 178 -30.26 3.18 -10.93
CA SER A 178 -30.31 1.76 -11.29
C SER A 178 -29.00 1.20 -11.85
N ILE A 179 -27.87 1.67 -11.33
CA ILE A 179 -26.54 1.12 -11.64
C ILE A 179 -26.11 0.13 -10.56
N THR A 180 -25.18 -0.78 -10.87
CA THR A 180 -24.64 -1.65 -9.83
C THR A 180 -23.82 -0.84 -8.84
N LEU A 181 -23.85 -1.22 -7.56
CA LEU A 181 -23.06 -0.59 -6.52
C LEU A 181 -21.55 -0.66 -6.82
N LEU A 182 -21.11 -1.77 -7.42
CA LEU A 182 -19.73 -1.95 -7.84
C LEU A 182 -19.32 -0.92 -8.90
N ASP A 183 -20.17 -0.69 -9.91
CA ASP A 183 -19.87 0.26 -10.98
C ASP A 183 -19.85 1.70 -10.46
N ALA A 184 -20.76 2.05 -9.54
CA ALA A 184 -20.79 3.36 -8.89
C ALA A 184 -19.46 3.66 -8.17
N VAL A 185 -19.02 2.71 -7.34
CA VAL A 185 -17.78 2.80 -6.58
C VAL A 185 -16.57 2.81 -7.52
N ARG A 186 -16.51 1.89 -8.48
CA ARG A 186 -15.40 1.80 -9.44
C ARG A 186 -15.26 3.09 -10.25
N THR A 187 -16.37 3.66 -10.70
CA THR A 187 -16.38 4.94 -11.42
C THR A 187 -15.78 6.07 -10.56
N ALA A 188 -16.06 6.10 -9.26
CA ALA A 188 -15.47 7.09 -8.36
C ALA A 188 -13.96 6.87 -8.16
N GLU A 189 -13.52 5.62 -8.02
CA GLU A 189 -12.11 5.26 -7.82
C GLU A 189 -11.26 5.53 -9.08
N GLU A 190 -11.72 5.08 -10.25
CA GLU A 190 -11.01 5.24 -11.53
C GLU A 190 -10.89 6.70 -11.96
N ASN A 191 -11.90 7.52 -11.67
CA ASN A 191 -11.89 8.95 -11.99
C ASN A 191 -11.13 9.81 -10.97
N ASN A 192 -10.46 9.20 -9.98
CA ASN A 192 -9.80 9.92 -8.89
C ASN A 192 -10.72 10.94 -8.19
N PHE A 193 -11.99 10.57 -8.00
CA PHE A 193 -13.02 11.46 -7.49
C PHE A 193 -12.66 12.04 -6.12
N SER A 194 -12.94 13.32 -5.91
CA SER A 194 -12.77 14.02 -4.64
C SER A 194 -14.07 14.72 -4.28
N GLY A 195 -14.71 14.29 -3.20
CA GLY A 195 -16.05 14.77 -2.87
C GLY A 195 -16.78 13.78 -1.97
N TYR A 196 -18.10 13.80 -2.04
CA TYR A 196 -18.91 12.75 -1.42
C TYR A 196 -19.91 12.16 -2.40
N MET A 197 -20.23 10.90 -2.16
CA MET A 197 -21.22 10.13 -2.90
C MET A 197 -22.30 9.67 -1.93
N ILE A 198 -23.56 9.91 -2.27
CA ILE A 198 -24.72 9.39 -1.55
C ILE A 198 -25.28 8.24 -2.35
N ILE A 199 -25.39 7.07 -1.74
CA ILE A 199 -25.90 5.86 -2.37
C ILE A 199 -27.19 5.44 -1.68
N GLU A 200 -28.27 5.36 -2.43
CA GLU A 200 -29.56 4.87 -1.95
C GLU A 200 -29.71 3.38 -2.28
N MET A 201 -29.74 2.57 -1.23
CA MET A 201 -29.91 1.11 -1.27
C MET A 201 -31.31 0.74 -0.77
N GLY A 202 -32.33 1.18 -1.49
CA GLY A 202 -33.74 0.97 -1.13
C GLY A 202 -34.14 1.77 0.12
N ILE A 203 -34.11 1.13 1.30
CA ILE A 203 -34.55 1.74 2.57
C ILE A 203 -33.40 2.47 3.28
N ARG A 204 -32.14 2.13 2.94
CA ARG A 204 -30.95 2.70 3.57
C ARG A 204 -30.23 3.64 2.62
N LYS A 205 -29.60 4.68 3.19
CA LYS A 205 -28.70 5.58 2.48
C LYS A 205 -27.30 5.41 3.03
N ALA A 206 -26.33 5.25 2.15
CA ALA A 206 -24.92 5.30 2.48
C ALA A 206 -24.36 6.65 2.04
N SER A 207 -23.52 7.27 2.86
CA SER A 207 -22.79 8.47 2.49
C SER A 207 -21.30 8.15 2.55
N ILE A 208 -20.59 8.33 1.44
CA ILE A 208 -19.19 7.96 1.28
C ILE A 208 -18.39 9.20 0.87
N ILE A 209 -17.31 9.50 1.57
CA ILE A 209 -16.40 10.61 1.24
C ILE A 209 -15.17 10.05 0.54
N TYR A 210 -14.87 10.58 -0.64
CA TYR A 210 -13.71 10.24 -1.45
C TYR A 210 -12.71 11.38 -1.51
N ARG A 211 -11.43 11.04 -1.60
CA ARG A 211 -10.34 11.96 -1.94
C ARG A 211 -9.39 11.25 -2.88
N ASN A 212 -9.18 11.82 -4.06
CA ASN A 212 -8.34 11.26 -5.11
C ASN A 212 -8.68 9.79 -5.40
N GLY A 213 -9.97 9.45 -5.48
CA GLY A 213 -10.43 8.09 -5.76
C GLY A 213 -10.33 7.12 -4.58
N LEU A 214 -9.93 7.58 -3.39
CA LEU A 214 -9.86 6.74 -2.19
C LEU A 214 -10.97 7.09 -1.21
N CYS A 215 -11.69 6.09 -0.71
CA CYS A 215 -12.71 6.26 0.31
C CYS A 215 -12.07 6.57 1.67
N ILE A 216 -12.31 7.77 2.20
CA ILE A 216 -11.78 8.19 3.50
C ILE A 216 -12.77 7.93 4.62
N MET A 217 -14.06 8.17 4.38
CA MET A 217 -15.10 8.05 5.41
C MET A 217 -16.37 7.46 4.82
N ILE A 218 -17.11 6.75 5.65
CA ILE A 218 -18.34 6.11 5.25
C ILE A 218 -19.32 6.04 6.41
N ASP A 219 -20.55 6.48 6.13
CA ASP A 219 -21.71 6.34 6.99
C ASP A 219 -22.73 5.44 6.29
N TYR A 220 -23.07 4.30 6.90
CA TYR A 220 -24.10 3.40 6.40
C TYR A 220 -24.88 2.79 7.57
N PRO A 221 -25.79 3.58 8.20
CA PRO A 221 -26.42 3.21 9.45
C PRO A 221 -27.08 1.82 9.40
N PRO A 222 -26.89 0.97 10.44
CA PRO A 222 -26.29 1.27 11.75
C PRO A 222 -24.76 1.18 11.82
N LYS A 223 -24.10 0.88 10.69
CA LYS A 223 -22.64 0.67 10.63
C LYS A 223 -21.93 1.90 10.06
N TYR A 224 -20.64 2.01 10.33
CA TYR A 224 -19.84 3.15 9.94
C TYR A 224 -18.37 2.73 9.85
N GLY A 225 -17.59 3.50 9.10
CA GLY A 225 -16.18 3.19 8.85
C GLY A 225 -15.98 1.82 8.22
N GLU A 226 -14.99 1.08 8.71
CA GLU A 226 -14.59 -0.23 8.19
C GLU A 226 -15.75 -1.24 8.11
N GLU A 227 -16.63 -1.29 9.12
CA GLU A 227 -17.77 -2.21 9.10
C GLU A 227 -18.78 -1.89 7.99
N ALA A 228 -18.95 -0.60 7.66
CA ALA A 228 -19.80 -0.18 6.56
C ALA A 228 -19.20 -0.58 5.21
N ILE A 229 -17.88 -0.53 5.06
CA ILE A 229 -17.20 -0.99 3.83
C ILE A 229 -17.49 -2.47 3.60
N GLN A 230 -17.32 -3.30 4.63
CA GLN A 230 -17.59 -4.73 4.52
C GLN A 230 -19.06 -5.02 4.18
N GLU A 231 -19.99 -4.20 4.67
CA GLU A 231 -21.41 -4.35 4.32
C GLU A 231 -21.72 -3.90 2.89
N ILE A 232 -21.12 -2.81 2.43
CA ILE A 232 -21.24 -2.36 1.04
C ILE A 232 -20.70 -3.41 0.07
N GLN A 233 -19.53 -3.99 0.37
CA GLN A 233 -18.91 -5.03 -0.45
C GLN A 233 -19.80 -6.26 -0.64
N LYS A 234 -20.51 -6.69 0.41
CA LYS A 234 -21.48 -7.80 0.33
C LYS A 234 -22.68 -7.50 -0.56
N ASN A 235 -22.90 -6.24 -0.92
CA ASN A 235 -24.06 -5.79 -1.69
C ASN A 235 -23.68 -5.24 -3.07
N PHE A 236 -22.50 -5.56 -3.59
CA PHE A 236 -22.02 -5.04 -4.88
C PHE A 236 -22.93 -5.34 -6.08
N GLU A 237 -23.63 -6.47 -6.05
CA GLU A 237 -24.56 -6.89 -7.10
C GLU A 237 -25.90 -6.14 -7.08
N LYS A 238 -26.17 -5.35 -6.04
CA LYS A 238 -27.44 -4.62 -5.94
C LYS A 238 -27.43 -3.39 -6.82
N ASN A 239 -28.57 -3.15 -7.46
CA ASN A 239 -28.84 -1.91 -8.16
C ASN A 239 -29.15 -0.80 -7.15
N VAL A 240 -28.47 0.33 -7.31
CA VAL A 240 -28.53 1.48 -6.41
C VAL A 240 -28.69 2.77 -7.21
N ASN A 241 -29.15 3.81 -6.52
CA ASN A 241 -29.07 5.18 -7.03
C ASN A 241 -27.90 5.87 -6.34
N ALA A 242 -26.97 6.42 -7.12
CA ALA A 242 -25.79 7.11 -6.61
C ALA A 242 -25.79 8.57 -7.07
N GLU A 243 -25.65 9.49 -6.12
CA GLU A 243 -25.47 10.92 -6.38
C GLU A 243 -24.07 11.34 -5.96
N THR A 244 -23.36 12.04 -6.83
CA THR A 244 -21.99 12.51 -6.57
C THR A 244 -21.93 14.03 -6.47
N TYR A 245 -21.17 14.50 -5.49
CA TYR A 245 -21.03 15.91 -5.16
C TYR A 245 -19.54 16.26 -4.98
N ASP A 246 -19.06 17.19 -5.79
CA ASP A 246 -17.70 17.72 -5.70
C ASP A 246 -17.53 18.54 -4.41
N LEU A 247 -16.37 18.41 -3.78
CA LEU A 247 -15.98 19.23 -2.65
C LEU A 247 -14.68 19.96 -2.96
N SER A 248 -14.67 21.27 -2.72
CA SER A 248 -13.41 22.02 -2.67
C SER A 248 -12.52 21.53 -1.53
N GLN A 249 -11.21 21.79 -1.61
CA GLN A 249 -10.26 21.38 -0.56
C GLN A 249 -10.68 21.86 0.83
N HIS A 250 -11.17 23.09 0.97
CA HIS A 250 -11.64 23.62 2.25
C HIS A 250 -12.89 22.90 2.76
N GLN A 251 -13.83 22.57 1.87
CA GLN A 251 -15.02 21.79 2.25
C GLN A 251 -14.66 20.35 2.62
N MET A 252 -13.68 19.76 1.94
CA MET A 252 -13.15 18.45 2.31
C MET A 252 -12.58 18.48 3.73
N ASP A 253 -11.74 19.45 4.06
CA ASP A 253 -11.14 19.58 5.38
C ASP A 253 -12.22 19.77 6.47
N LEU A 254 -13.25 20.58 6.21
CA LEU A 254 -14.41 20.71 7.09
C LEU A 254 -15.16 19.38 7.27
N ALA A 255 -15.41 18.65 6.19
CA ALA A 255 -16.09 17.35 6.25
C ALA A 255 -15.30 16.35 7.11
N LEU A 256 -13.97 16.36 7.04
CA LEU A 256 -13.12 15.50 7.87
C LEU A 256 -13.14 15.90 9.35
N GLU A 257 -13.23 17.21 9.65
CA GLU A 257 -13.29 17.73 11.03
C GLU A 257 -14.63 17.41 11.72
N PHE A 258 -15.75 17.56 11.02
CA PHE A 258 -17.07 17.35 11.61
C PHE A 258 -17.41 15.86 11.84
N ASN A 259 -16.83 14.96 11.05
CA ASN A 259 -17.20 13.54 11.02
C ASN A 259 -16.19 12.63 11.75
N GLU A 260 -15.55 13.09 12.81
CA GLU A 260 -14.61 12.25 13.57
C GLU A 260 -15.27 10.94 14.07
N GLY A 261 -14.82 9.80 13.54
CA GLY A 261 -15.32 8.46 13.91
C GLY A 261 -15.89 7.65 12.76
N TYR A 262 -16.10 8.26 11.59
CA TYR A 262 -16.59 7.59 10.38
C TYR A 262 -15.48 7.10 9.44
N TRP A 263 -14.24 7.01 9.94
CA TRP A 263 -13.08 6.68 9.12
C TRP A 263 -13.17 5.28 8.52
N ALA A 264 -12.93 5.20 7.22
CA ALA A 264 -12.91 3.96 6.44
C ALA A 264 -11.79 3.01 6.90
N ASN A 265 -10.70 3.57 7.44
CA ASN A 265 -9.60 2.81 8.02
C ASN A 265 -9.35 3.26 9.48
N ASN A 266 -9.23 2.29 10.38
CA ASN A 266 -9.01 2.51 11.81
C ASN A 266 -7.56 2.88 12.16
N TRP A 267 -6.60 2.70 11.25
CA TRP A 267 -5.17 2.84 11.53
C TRP A 267 -4.66 4.29 11.37
N THR A 268 -5.23 5.08 10.46
CA THR A 268 -4.75 6.44 10.16
C THR A 268 -5.87 7.38 9.66
N LYS A 269 -6.03 8.52 10.35
CA LYS A 269 -6.93 9.60 9.89
C LYS A 269 -6.47 10.11 8.52
N GLY A 270 -7.36 10.13 7.53
CA GLY A 270 -7.12 10.74 6.22
C GLY A 270 -6.51 9.81 5.18
N THR A 271 -6.15 8.57 5.52
CA THR A 271 -5.67 7.58 4.55
C THR A 271 -6.87 6.86 3.99
N GLY A 272 -7.23 7.20 2.76
CA GLY A 272 -8.35 6.56 2.09
C GLY A 272 -8.01 5.11 1.71
N VAL A 273 -9.04 4.31 1.53
CA VAL A 273 -8.96 2.92 1.09
C VAL A 273 -9.77 2.75 -0.19
N SER A 274 -9.33 1.86 -1.08
CA SER A 274 -10.16 1.41 -2.19
C SER A 274 -11.16 0.38 -1.65
N ILE A 275 -12.45 0.65 -1.84
CA ILE A 275 -13.56 -0.22 -1.47
C ILE A 275 -13.51 -1.48 -2.37
N THR A 276 -13.05 -1.36 -3.62
CA THR A 276 -12.96 -2.50 -4.56
C THR A 276 -11.73 -3.40 -4.32
N SER A 277 -10.60 -2.85 -3.86
CA SER A 277 -9.32 -3.59 -3.74
C SER A 277 -9.26 -4.54 -2.54
N ILE A 278 -10.05 -4.30 -1.50
CA ILE A 278 -10.12 -5.18 -0.30
C ILE A 278 -10.74 -6.56 -0.65
N SER A 279 -11.33 -6.72 -1.84
CA SER A 279 -11.98 -7.95 -2.29
C SER A 279 -11.06 -9.15 -2.52
N ARG A 280 -9.72 -9.02 -2.48
CA ARG A 280 -8.82 -10.17 -2.72
C ARG A 280 -8.39 -10.93 -1.46
N GLU A 281 -8.26 -10.29 -0.30
CA GLU A 281 -7.73 -10.98 0.90
C GLU A 281 -8.79 -11.77 1.71
N ILE A 282 -10.09 -11.54 1.48
CA ILE A 282 -11.16 -12.12 2.32
C ILE A 282 -11.91 -13.28 1.64
N ILE A 283 -11.78 -13.43 0.31
CA ILE A 283 -12.46 -14.50 -0.43
C ILE A 283 -11.64 -15.80 -0.41
N GLU A 284 -10.30 -15.75 -0.40
CA GLU A 284 -9.46 -16.95 -0.34
C GLU A 284 -9.46 -17.69 1.02
N VAL A 285 -9.94 -17.07 2.10
CA VAL A 285 -10.01 -17.73 3.42
C VAL A 285 -11.32 -18.52 3.61
N LYS A 286 -12.35 -18.28 2.78
CA LYS A 286 -13.66 -18.91 2.97
C LYS A 286 -13.90 -20.17 2.15
N ASP A 287 -13.11 -20.42 1.11
CA ASP A 287 -13.21 -21.62 0.26
C ASP A 287 -12.26 -22.76 0.69
N ILE A 288 -11.42 -22.55 1.72
CA ILE A 288 -10.48 -23.58 2.22
C ILE A 288 -11.06 -24.38 3.41
N PHE A 289 -12.25 -24.05 3.93
CA PHE A 289 -12.85 -24.71 5.11
C PHE A 289 -14.19 -25.42 4.88
N SER A 290 -14.56 -25.70 3.63
CA SER A 290 -15.78 -26.45 3.31
C SER A 290 -15.56 -27.61 2.35
N GLU A 291 -14.56 -28.44 2.65
CA GLU A 291 -14.52 -29.85 2.25
C GLU A 291 -14.17 -30.70 3.48
N GLU A 292 -15.20 -31.18 4.18
CA GLU A 292 -15.32 -32.61 4.53
C GLU A 292 -16.61 -32.89 5.34
N LYS A 293 -17.37 -33.86 4.81
CA LYS A 293 -18.32 -34.76 5.48
C LYS A 293 -19.72 -34.22 5.83
N SER A 294 -20.66 -34.51 4.93
CA SER A 294 -21.53 -35.68 5.15
C SER A 294 -22.17 -36.15 3.83
N ALA A 295 -21.83 -37.38 3.45
CA ALA A 295 -22.57 -38.18 2.49
C ALA A 295 -23.37 -39.22 3.28
N GLU A 296 -24.68 -39.29 3.05
CA GLU A 296 -25.40 -40.58 2.99
C GLU A 296 -26.76 -40.44 2.26
N GLU A 297 -26.74 -40.95 1.03
CA GLU A 297 -27.75 -41.69 0.25
C GLU A 297 -29.26 -41.37 0.33
N SER A 298 -29.85 -41.13 -0.85
CA SER A 298 -30.84 -42.08 -1.43
C SER A 298 -31.23 -41.78 -2.90
N LYS A 299 -30.76 -42.68 -3.78
CA LYS A 299 -31.40 -43.30 -4.97
C LYS A 299 -32.40 -42.52 -5.85
N ILE A 300 -32.02 -42.29 -7.12
CA ILE A 300 -32.90 -42.43 -8.32
C ILE A 300 -32.05 -42.98 -9.50
N PRO A 301 -32.54 -43.93 -10.33
CA PRO A 301 -31.76 -44.62 -11.36
C PRO A 301 -31.79 -43.94 -12.75
N GLU A 302 -30.75 -44.25 -13.53
CA GLU A 302 -30.49 -43.89 -14.93
C GLU A 302 -31.55 -44.38 -15.95
N SER A 303 -31.75 -43.60 -17.02
CA SER A 303 -32.21 -44.13 -18.31
C SER A 303 -31.43 -43.52 -19.49
N LYS A 304 -30.90 -44.42 -20.31
CA LYS A 304 -30.16 -44.27 -21.57
C LYS A 304 -30.88 -43.45 -22.65
N GLN A 305 -30.11 -42.80 -23.54
CA GLN A 305 -30.08 -43.03 -25.02
C GLN A 305 -29.09 -42.03 -25.69
N THR A 306 -27.90 -42.46 -26.15
CA THR A 306 -27.53 -42.99 -27.49
C THR A 306 -27.46 -41.94 -28.62
N ILE A 307 -26.23 -41.61 -29.03
CA ILE A 307 -25.83 -40.92 -30.27
C ILE A 307 -25.40 -42.01 -31.28
N PRO A 308 -25.71 -41.93 -32.59
CA PRO A 308 -25.05 -42.73 -33.60
C PRO A 308 -23.93 -41.98 -34.34
N GLU A 309 -22.88 -42.74 -34.60
CA GLU A 309 -21.63 -42.49 -35.31
C GLU A 309 -21.78 -42.69 -36.83
N GLU A 310 -21.09 -41.89 -37.66
CA GLU A 310 -20.80 -42.27 -39.06
C GLU A 310 -19.44 -41.67 -39.51
N LYS A 311 -18.62 -42.52 -40.15
CA LYS A 311 -17.22 -42.30 -40.59
C LYS A 311 -17.14 -42.27 -42.16
N PRO A 312 -15.98 -42.13 -42.85
CA PRO A 312 -15.70 -41.15 -43.91
C PRO A 312 -15.51 -41.77 -45.32
N PRO A 313 -15.20 -40.97 -46.36
CA PRO A 313 -14.02 -41.22 -47.23
C PRO A 313 -13.33 -39.88 -47.66
N GLU A 314 -12.02 -39.68 -47.90
CA GLU A 314 -10.96 -40.32 -48.71
C GLU A 314 -10.36 -39.23 -49.66
N LEU A 315 -9.02 -39.07 -49.66
CA LEU A 315 -8.15 -38.22 -50.52
C LEU A 315 -7.95 -38.88 -51.92
N PRO A 316 -7.29 -38.32 -52.99
CA PRO A 316 -5.96 -37.64 -52.97
C PRO A 316 -5.68 -36.73 -54.25
N PRO A 317 -4.46 -36.53 -54.86
CA PRO A 317 -3.04 -36.67 -54.44
C PRO A 317 -2.00 -35.60 -54.99
N VAL A 318 -0.74 -35.67 -54.48
CA VAL A 318 0.64 -35.31 -54.97
C VAL A 318 1.05 -33.90 -55.50
N LEU A 319 2.17 -33.32 -55.00
CA LEU A 319 3.54 -33.46 -55.57
C LEU A 319 4.65 -32.73 -54.77
N SER A 320 5.82 -33.38 -54.81
CA SER A 320 7.02 -33.35 -53.97
C SER A 320 8.06 -32.27 -54.35
N GLU A 321 8.99 -31.91 -53.43
CA GLU A 321 10.45 -32.20 -53.52
C GLU A 321 11.29 -31.48 -52.44
N GLU A 322 12.10 -32.29 -51.73
CA GLU A 322 13.27 -31.94 -50.91
C GLU A 322 14.54 -31.85 -51.79
N PRO A 323 15.69 -31.28 -51.34
CA PRO A 323 16.72 -32.10 -50.67
C PRO A 323 17.52 -31.43 -49.53
N THR A 324 17.85 -32.23 -48.53
CA THR A 324 18.96 -32.08 -47.56
C THR A 324 20.30 -32.55 -48.16
N PRO A 325 21.45 -32.34 -47.47
CA PRO A 325 22.07 -33.45 -46.73
C PRO A 325 22.65 -33.01 -45.35
N GLU A 326 22.33 -33.73 -44.25
CA GLU A 326 23.14 -34.78 -43.56
C GLU A 326 24.46 -34.26 -42.95
N SER A 327 24.93 -34.61 -41.75
CA SER A 327 24.71 -35.71 -40.78
C SER A 327 25.31 -35.23 -39.42
N GLN A 328 24.98 -35.70 -38.21
CA GLN A 328 25.17 -37.04 -37.64
C GLN A 328 24.33 -37.22 -36.35
N ILE A 329 23.90 -38.46 -36.15
CA ILE A 329 23.07 -38.96 -35.05
C ILE A 329 23.97 -39.43 -33.89
N SER A 330 23.54 -39.19 -32.65
CA SER A 330 23.75 -40.16 -31.55
C SER A 330 22.56 -40.08 -30.59
N GLU A 331 21.73 -41.12 -30.64
CA GLU A 331 20.70 -41.45 -29.65
C GLU A 331 21.37 -41.75 -28.29
N LYS A 332 20.75 -41.29 -27.20
CA LYS A 332 20.62 -42.03 -25.94
C LYS A 332 19.63 -41.36 -24.98
N ASP A 333 18.63 -42.17 -24.64
CA ASP A 333 17.91 -42.30 -23.38
C ASP A 333 16.91 -41.20 -22.96
N GLU A 334 15.68 -41.70 -22.79
CA GLU A 334 14.51 -41.10 -22.19
C GLU A 334 14.82 -40.60 -20.76
N ASP A 335 14.69 -39.29 -20.56
CA ASP A 335 14.31 -38.66 -19.29
C ASP A 335 13.65 -37.32 -19.67
N ASP A 336 12.32 -37.33 -19.80
CA ASP A 336 11.50 -36.11 -19.85
C ASP A 336 11.53 -35.45 -18.45
N GLU A 337 12.63 -34.77 -18.13
CA GLU A 337 12.61 -33.70 -17.14
C GLU A 337 12.23 -32.41 -17.86
N GLU A 338 11.03 -31.89 -17.56
CA GLU A 338 10.66 -30.50 -17.81
C GLU A 338 11.78 -29.60 -17.27
N LEU A 339 12.72 -29.22 -18.14
CA LEU A 339 13.68 -28.18 -17.83
C LEU A 339 12.88 -26.89 -17.67
N ASP A 340 12.66 -26.54 -16.40
CA ASP A 340 12.08 -25.31 -15.87
C ASP A 340 12.15 -24.18 -16.90
N ASP A 341 10.99 -23.70 -17.38
CA ASP A 341 10.86 -22.58 -18.32
C ASP A 341 11.72 -21.38 -17.88
N PHE A 342 11.95 -21.26 -16.57
CA PHE A 342 12.86 -20.30 -15.97
C PHE A 342 14.33 -20.47 -16.41
N ALA A 343 14.85 -21.69 -16.50
CA ALA A 343 16.22 -21.94 -16.96
C ALA A 343 16.39 -21.63 -18.44
N GLN A 344 15.37 -21.87 -19.27
CA GLN A 344 15.38 -21.43 -20.67
C GLN A 344 15.34 -19.90 -20.78
N GLU A 345 14.54 -19.23 -19.94
CA GLU A 345 14.44 -17.76 -19.92
C GLU A 345 15.72 -17.11 -19.42
N VAL A 346 16.37 -17.67 -18.39
CA VAL A 346 17.68 -17.22 -17.89
C VAL A 346 18.76 -17.37 -18.97
N ASN A 347 18.77 -18.49 -19.70
CA ASN A 347 19.73 -18.70 -20.78
C ASN A 347 19.46 -17.76 -21.99
N ARG A 348 18.20 -17.35 -22.21
CA ARG A 348 17.87 -16.28 -23.17
C ARG A 348 18.36 -14.90 -22.72
N LEU A 349 18.26 -14.60 -21.42
CA LEU A 349 18.79 -13.34 -20.86
C LEU A 349 20.32 -13.31 -20.88
N GLU A 350 20.99 -14.43 -20.62
CA GLU A 350 22.45 -14.53 -20.63
C GLU A 350 23.05 -14.46 -22.04
N ASN A 351 22.33 -14.95 -23.06
CA ASN A 351 22.75 -14.86 -24.46
C ASN A 351 22.32 -13.56 -25.16
N MET A 352 21.72 -12.62 -24.42
CA MET A 352 21.37 -11.32 -24.98
C MET A 352 22.60 -10.43 -25.01
N ASP A 353 23.08 -10.10 -26.21
CA ASP A 353 24.25 -9.25 -26.40
C ASP A 353 23.99 -7.84 -25.84
N MET A 354 24.60 -7.57 -24.68
CA MET A 354 24.48 -6.33 -23.96
C MET A 354 25.02 -5.13 -24.76
N GLU A 355 26.04 -5.34 -25.61
CA GLU A 355 26.59 -4.29 -26.47
C GLU A 355 25.62 -3.91 -27.58
N LEU A 356 24.87 -4.90 -28.10
CA LEU A 356 23.83 -4.69 -29.10
C LEU A 356 22.61 -3.97 -28.50
N MET A 357 22.22 -4.31 -27.26
CA MET A 357 21.19 -3.57 -26.51
C MET A 357 21.61 -2.14 -26.21
N GLU A 358 22.84 -1.93 -25.75
CA GLU A 358 23.35 -0.59 -25.46
C GLU A 358 23.37 0.27 -26.71
N SER A 359 23.79 -0.30 -27.85
CA SER A 359 23.77 0.38 -29.15
C SER A 359 22.35 0.78 -29.55
N ARG A 360 21.38 -0.12 -29.39
CA ARG A 360 19.96 0.15 -29.71
C ARG A 360 19.33 1.20 -28.81
N VAL A 361 19.65 1.17 -27.51
CA VAL A 361 19.21 2.18 -26.54
C VAL A 361 19.81 3.54 -26.90
N ARG A 362 21.12 3.61 -27.17
CA ARG A 362 21.78 4.87 -27.58
C ARG A 362 21.20 5.44 -28.87
N GLU A 363 20.86 4.59 -29.84
CA GLU A 363 20.27 5.02 -31.11
C GLU A 363 18.85 5.58 -30.91
N ASN A 364 18.00 4.90 -30.15
CA ASN A 364 16.67 5.41 -29.80
C ASN A 364 16.74 6.74 -29.05
N PHE A 365 17.65 6.88 -28.07
CA PHE A 365 17.84 8.14 -27.36
C PHE A 365 18.39 9.25 -28.27
N ARG A 366 19.20 8.91 -29.28
CA ARG A 366 19.70 9.87 -30.27
C ARG A 366 18.56 10.45 -31.11
N ASP A 367 17.60 9.62 -31.49
CA ASP A 367 16.43 10.07 -32.26
C ASP A 367 15.49 10.94 -31.42
N VAL A 368 15.29 10.60 -30.14
CA VAL A 368 14.55 11.46 -29.20
C VAL A 368 15.26 12.80 -28.97
N ILE A 369 16.58 12.81 -28.85
CA ILE A 369 17.36 14.05 -28.70
C ILE A 369 17.28 14.93 -29.94
N ARG A 370 17.25 14.33 -31.14
CA ARG A 370 17.00 15.05 -32.41
C ARG A 370 15.59 15.61 -32.50
N GLU A 371 14.58 14.85 -32.08
CA GLU A 371 13.18 15.30 -32.07
C GLU A 371 12.95 16.49 -31.12
N LEU A 372 13.79 16.62 -30.09
CA LEU A 372 13.76 17.73 -29.13
C LEU A 372 14.67 18.91 -29.48
N ASP A 373 15.26 18.96 -30.68
CA ASP A 373 16.23 19.97 -31.13
C ASP A 373 17.45 20.13 -30.19
N LEU A 374 17.87 19.04 -29.53
CA LEU A 374 18.98 19.01 -28.56
C LEU A 374 20.26 18.41 -29.17
N ASP A 375 20.45 18.53 -30.49
CA ASP A 375 21.54 17.92 -31.25
C ASP A 375 22.95 18.24 -30.72
N TYR A 376 23.12 19.38 -30.05
CA TYR A 376 24.40 19.79 -29.46
C TYR A 376 24.85 18.88 -28.29
N LEU A 377 23.95 18.09 -27.70
CA LEU A 377 24.26 17.10 -26.66
C LEU A 377 24.71 15.76 -27.24
N ILE A 378 24.44 15.49 -28.52
CA ILE A 378 24.95 14.31 -29.23
C ILE A 378 26.45 14.53 -29.43
N SER A 379 27.23 14.08 -28.46
CA SER A 379 28.68 14.14 -28.52
C SER A 379 29.16 13.12 -29.55
N ASP A 380 29.23 13.52 -30.81
CA ASP A 380 29.92 12.74 -31.83
C ASP A 380 31.39 12.64 -31.40
N ALA A 381 31.82 11.45 -30.99
CA ALA A 381 33.19 11.13 -30.58
C ALA A 381 34.27 11.45 -31.66
N LYS A 382 33.87 11.95 -32.83
CA LYS A 382 34.76 12.48 -33.87
C LYS A 382 35.20 13.94 -33.63
N ASN A 383 34.52 14.72 -32.78
CA ASN A 383 34.83 16.15 -32.61
C ASN A 383 35.87 16.46 -31.51
N GLU A 384 36.24 15.50 -30.66
CA GLU A 384 37.29 15.72 -29.65
C GLU A 384 38.71 15.69 -30.23
N LYS A 385 38.95 14.98 -31.36
CA LYS A 385 40.27 14.99 -32.03
C LYS A 385 40.61 16.28 -32.76
N LYS A 386 39.64 17.17 -33.04
CA LYS A 386 39.91 18.49 -33.67
C LYS A 386 40.25 19.59 -32.66
N ARG A 387 39.90 19.43 -31.37
CA ARG A 387 40.21 20.44 -30.33
C ARG A 387 41.57 20.25 -29.67
N ALA A 388 42.15 19.05 -29.75
CA ALA A 388 43.50 18.77 -29.23
C ALA A 388 44.64 19.04 -30.22
N GLY A 389 44.34 19.44 -31.48
CA GLY A 389 45.33 19.60 -32.55
C GLY A 389 45.85 21.03 -32.81
N ASN A 390 45.28 22.06 -32.17
CA ASN A 390 45.62 23.47 -32.45
C ASN A 390 46.26 24.17 -31.25
N ILE A 391 47.25 23.54 -30.62
CA ILE A 391 48.18 24.20 -29.69
C ILE A 391 49.59 23.77 -30.09
N ASN A 392 50.06 24.31 -31.22
CA ASN A 392 51.47 24.47 -31.58
C ASN A 392 51.52 25.18 -32.94
N GLU A 393 51.42 26.50 -32.92
CA GLU A 393 52.08 27.40 -33.89
C GLU A 393 52.32 28.77 -33.25
#